data_AF-A0AAV3JCA0-F1
#
_entry.id   AF-A0AAV3JCA0-F1
#
_cell.length_a   1.000
_cell.length_b   1.000
_cell.length_c   1.000
_cell.angle_alpha   90.00
_cell.angle_beta   90.00
_cell.angle_gamma   90.00
#
_symmetry.space_group_name_H-M   'P 1'
#
loop_
_entity.id
_entity.type
_entity.pdbx_description
1 polymer ?
#
loop_
_entity_poly.entity_id
_entity_poly.type
_entity_poly.pdbx_seq_one_letter_code
_entity_poly.pdbx_strand_id
1 'polypeptide(L)'
;MSAKLSFFISGSFHILLFLFFSTTFFKFPQIEDLKIHLKKGVSQNVTLSFLEEGVGKNSKSFMPKNSNNAGTLQNEIEKFKNEIHFPQGALDQRLESDCSWEVRIKSDGKGKIFKTLHPCKYSIFEVEFNRALRTWKFDLKEGTSLIIPVSFKVYDREF
;
A
#
# COMPACT_ATOMS: atom_id res chain seq x y z
N MET A 1 51.07 -15.87 30.32
CA MET A 1 49.86 -16.53 29.77
C MET A 1 50.29 -17.81 29.07
N SER A 2 49.62 -18.94 29.32
CA SER A 2 50.00 -20.22 28.70
C SER A 2 49.72 -20.18 27.19
N ALA A 3 50.69 -20.56 26.36
CA ALA A 3 50.57 -20.52 24.89
C ALA A 3 49.33 -21.26 24.38
N LYS A 4 48.91 -22.32 25.07
CA LYS A 4 47.67 -23.06 24.79
C LYS A 4 46.44 -22.16 24.87
N LEU A 5 46.39 -21.29 25.87
CA LEU A 5 45.27 -20.37 26.13
C LEU A 5 45.20 -19.28 25.05
N SER A 6 46.35 -18.82 24.55
CA SER A 6 46.43 -17.90 23.42
C SER A 6 45.90 -18.51 22.11
N PHE A 7 46.17 -19.79 21.85
CA PHE A 7 45.59 -20.49 20.68
C PHE A 7 44.07 -20.65 20.79
N PHE A 8 43.54 -20.95 21.99
CA PHE A 8 42.09 -21.03 22.19
C PHE A 8 41.40 -19.68 22.00
N ILE A 9 41.97 -18.60 22.53
CA ILE A 9 41.42 -17.25 22.38
C ILE A 9 41.45 -16.82 20.90
N SER A 10 42.59 -17.01 20.22
CA SER A 10 42.72 -16.65 18.80
C SER A 10 41.77 -17.47 17.93
N GLY A 11 41.69 -18.79 18.14
CA GLY A 11 40.78 -19.68 17.41
C GLY A 11 39.32 -19.30 17.62
N SER A 12 38.91 -19.02 18.86
CA SER A 12 37.55 -18.59 19.18
C SER A 12 37.18 -17.29 18.47
N PHE A 13 38.12 -16.34 18.36
CA PHE A 13 37.88 -15.07 17.68
C PHE A 13 37.69 -15.26 16.17
N HIS A 14 38.46 -16.16 15.56
CA HIS A 14 38.35 -16.47 14.13
C HIS A 14 37.04 -17.18 13.79
N ILE A 15 36.60 -18.11 14.65
CA ILE A 15 35.30 -18.81 14.49
C ILE A 15 34.14 -17.80 14.59
N LEU A 16 34.20 -16.86 15.52
CA LEU A 16 33.14 -15.88 15.73
C LEU A 16 33.01 -14.90 14.54
N LEU A 17 34.16 -14.47 13.98
CA LEU A 17 34.19 -13.69 12.73
C LEU A 17 33.63 -14.46 11.53
N PHE A 18 33.99 -15.74 11.39
CA PHE A 18 33.51 -16.59 10.30
C PHE A 18 31.99 -16.80 10.35
N LEU A 19 31.43 -17.02 11.55
CA LEU A 19 29.99 -17.16 11.74
C LEU A 19 29.25 -15.85 11.43
N PHE A 20 29.75 -14.72 11.92
CA PHE A 20 29.16 -13.41 11.65
C PHE A 20 29.12 -13.12 10.14
N PHE A 21 30.24 -13.30 9.44
CA PHE A 21 30.32 -13.14 7.99
C PHE A 21 29.33 -14.08 7.28
N SER A 22 29.34 -15.38 7.61
CA SER A 22 28.46 -16.36 6.96
C SER A 22 26.98 -15.98 7.05
N THR A 23 26.50 -15.47 8.19
CA THR A 23 25.08 -15.06 8.33
C THR A 23 24.69 -13.87 7.44
N THR A 24 25.63 -13.02 7.05
CA THR A 24 25.35 -11.87 6.15
C THR A 24 25.25 -12.26 4.67
N PHE A 25 25.79 -13.42 4.28
CA PHE A 25 25.72 -13.95 2.90
C PHE A 25 24.51 -14.85 2.65
N PHE A 26 23.90 -15.41 3.70
CA PHE A 26 22.61 -16.10 3.59
C PHE A 26 21.45 -15.09 3.61
N LYS A 27 21.43 -14.16 2.63
CA LYS A 27 20.20 -13.46 2.28
C LYS A 27 19.32 -14.44 1.51
N PHE A 28 18.07 -14.56 1.97
CA PHE A 28 17.04 -15.41 1.41
C PHE A 28 16.94 -15.29 -0.12
N PRO A 29 16.65 -16.38 -0.85
CA PRO A 29 16.40 -16.31 -2.28
C PRO A 29 15.17 -15.45 -2.51
N GLN A 30 15.39 -14.35 -3.22
CA GLN A 30 14.35 -13.53 -3.84
C GLN A 30 13.49 -14.48 -4.69
N ILE A 31 12.20 -14.59 -4.37
CA ILE A 31 11.26 -15.40 -5.16
C ILE A 31 11.03 -14.65 -6.48
N GLU A 32 11.95 -14.84 -7.41
CA GLU A 32 11.78 -14.46 -8.81
C GLU A 32 11.37 -15.71 -9.59
N ASP A 33 10.07 -15.82 -9.84
CA ASP A 33 9.45 -16.25 -11.10
C ASP A 33 8.06 -16.82 -10.80
N LEU A 34 7.06 -15.93 -10.82
CA LEU A 34 5.67 -16.35 -10.94
C LEU A 34 5.45 -16.80 -12.40
N LYS A 35 5.88 -18.02 -12.70
CA LYS A 35 5.73 -18.66 -14.01
C LYS A 35 4.25 -19.01 -14.24
N ILE A 36 3.48 -18.07 -14.75
CA ILE A 36 2.08 -18.27 -15.10
C ILE A 36 2.01 -19.14 -16.36
N HIS A 37 1.74 -20.44 -16.19
CA HIS A 37 1.36 -21.31 -17.31
C HIS A 37 -0.11 -21.03 -17.69
N LEU A 38 -0.35 -20.16 -18.68
CA LEU A 38 -1.66 -20.05 -19.30
C LEU A 38 -1.97 -21.31 -20.12
N LYS A 39 -2.89 -22.14 -19.62
CA LYS A 39 -3.43 -23.28 -20.35
C LYS A 39 -4.31 -22.77 -21.49
N LYS A 40 -3.91 -23.07 -22.73
CA LYS A 40 -4.60 -22.75 -23.99
C LYS A 40 -6.08 -23.15 -23.95
N GLY A 41 -6.97 -22.16 -24.04
CA GLY A 41 -8.41 -22.34 -24.19
C GLY A 41 -9.13 -21.03 -24.47
N VAL A 42 -9.55 -20.86 -25.72
CA VAL A 42 -10.38 -19.78 -26.30
C VAL A 42 -9.65 -18.44 -26.55
N SER A 43 -9.51 -18.16 -27.85
CA SER A 43 -8.94 -16.97 -28.47
C SER A 43 -9.73 -15.70 -28.15
N GLN A 44 -9.08 -14.74 -27.50
CA GLN A 44 -9.49 -13.34 -27.53
C GLN A 44 -8.30 -12.52 -28.02
N ASN A 45 -8.51 -11.78 -29.11
CA ASN A 45 -7.50 -10.91 -29.72
C ASN A 45 -7.07 -9.84 -28.70
N VAL A 46 -5.80 -9.89 -28.30
CA VAL A 46 -5.17 -8.83 -27.52
C VAL A 46 -4.42 -7.95 -28.49
N THR A 47 -4.98 -6.79 -28.82
CA THR A 47 -4.27 -5.74 -29.56
C THR A 47 -3.43 -4.93 -28.57
N LEU A 48 -2.11 -5.02 -28.68
CA LEU A 48 -1.19 -4.16 -27.92
C LEU A 48 -0.80 -2.98 -28.82
N SER A 49 -1.29 -1.79 -28.46
CA SER A 49 -0.91 -0.54 -29.12
C SER A 49 0.24 0.11 -28.35
N PHE A 50 1.44 0.09 -28.92
CA PHE A 50 2.56 0.90 -28.46
C PHE A 50 2.32 2.34 -28.92
N LEU A 51 2.29 3.30 -27.99
CA LEU A 51 2.19 4.72 -28.29
C LEU A 51 3.61 5.31 -28.42
N GLU A 52 3.98 5.63 -29.66
CA GLU A 52 5.00 6.62 -29.98
C GLU A 52 4.45 8.04 -29.73
N GLU A 53 5.33 8.87 -29.17
CA GLU A 53 5.50 10.33 -29.34
C GLU A 53 4.33 11.32 -29.27
N GLY A 54 4.63 12.42 -28.55
CA GLY A 54 4.40 13.75 -29.10
C GLY A 54 3.09 14.45 -28.76
N VAL A 55 3.21 15.47 -27.91
CA VAL A 55 2.51 16.77 -27.99
C VAL A 55 0.99 16.74 -28.18
N GLY A 56 0.30 17.11 -27.09
CA GLY A 56 -0.77 18.10 -27.20
C GLY A 56 -2.20 17.59 -27.00
N LYS A 57 -2.84 18.22 -26.01
CA LYS A 57 -4.29 18.37 -25.79
C LYS A 57 -5.04 17.18 -25.17
N ASN A 58 -5.28 17.36 -23.87
CA ASN A 58 -6.56 17.12 -23.18
C ASN A 58 -7.34 15.88 -23.63
N SER A 59 -7.00 14.71 -23.08
CA SER A 59 -7.86 13.53 -23.15
C SER A 59 -8.15 13.00 -21.75
N LYS A 60 -9.43 13.07 -21.41
CA LYS A 60 -10.03 12.52 -20.19
C LYS A 60 -9.57 11.07 -20.02
N SER A 61 -9.05 10.75 -18.83
CA SER A 61 -8.63 9.40 -18.47
C SER A 61 -9.82 8.44 -18.53
N PHE A 62 -9.78 7.52 -19.49
CA PHE A 62 -10.72 6.41 -19.55
C PHE A 62 -10.30 5.35 -18.51
N MET A 63 -10.89 5.44 -17.31
CA MET A 63 -11.02 4.28 -16.43
C MET A 63 -11.99 3.27 -17.08
N PRO A 64 -11.70 1.96 -17.10
CA PRO A 64 -12.62 0.96 -17.61
C PRO A 64 -13.82 0.87 -16.67
N LYS A 65 -14.94 1.40 -17.16
CA LYS A 65 -16.21 1.51 -16.46
C LYS A 65 -16.95 0.17 -16.56
N ASN A 66 -16.76 -0.70 -15.57
CA ASN A 66 -17.61 -1.87 -15.42
C ASN A 66 -18.87 -1.50 -14.62
N SER A 67 -20.02 -1.64 -15.28
CA SER A 67 -21.40 -1.69 -14.79
C SER A 67 -21.87 -0.59 -13.82
N ASN A 68 -22.65 0.35 -14.35
CA ASN A 68 -23.80 1.15 -13.84
C ASN A 68 -24.00 1.52 -12.34
N ASN A 69 -23.32 0.90 -11.37
CA ASN A 69 -23.27 1.30 -9.96
C ASN A 69 -21.87 1.83 -9.54
N ALA A 70 -20.85 1.68 -10.38
CA ALA A 70 -19.50 2.17 -10.09
C ALA A 70 -19.43 3.70 -9.89
N GLY A 71 -20.33 4.45 -10.53
CA GLY A 71 -20.38 5.91 -10.44
C GLY A 71 -20.78 6.44 -9.07
N THR A 72 -21.61 5.73 -8.31
CA THR A 72 -21.99 6.16 -6.95
C THR A 72 -20.94 5.72 -5.94
N LEU A 73 -20.47 4.48 -6.05
CA LEU A 73 -19.54 3.89 -5.08
C LEU A 73 -18.16 4.57 -5.10
N GLN A 74 -17.60 4.79 -6.29
CA GLN A 74 -16.30 5.47 -6.41
C GLN A 74 -16.37 6.96 -6.04
N ASN A 75 -17.49 7.62 -6.37
CA ASN A 75 -17.74 9.01 -5.98
C ASN A 75 -17.87 9.16 -4.45
N GLU A 76 -18.54 8.23 -3.77
CA GLU A 76 -18.60 8.22 -2.31
C GLU A 76 -17.24 8.00 -1.65
N ILE A 77 -16.41 7.13 -2.22
CA ILE A 77 -15.02 6.95 -1.77
C ILE A 77 -14.23 8.25 -1.94
N GLU A 78 -14.36 8.93 -3.08
CA GLU A 78 -13.67 10.18 -3.34
C GLU A 78 -14.11 11.31 -2.40
N LYS A 79 -15.42 11.45 -2.17
CA LYS A 79 -15.96 12.40 -1.18
C LYS A 79 -15.44 12.12 0.23
N PHE A 80 -15.44 10.86 0.64
CA PHE A 80 -14.90 10.46 1.95
C PHE A 80 -13.41 10.78 2.06
N LYS A 81 -12.63 10.52 1.01
CA LYS A 81 -11.20 10.85 0.99
C LYS A 81 -10.95 12.34 1.15
N ASN A 82 -11.80 13.20 0.58
CA ASN A 82 -11.69 14.65 0.70
C ASN A 82 -11.99 15.15 2.13
N GLU A 83 -12.74 14.39 2.93
CA GLU A 83 -12.98 14.69 4.35
C GLU A 83 -11.77 14.36 5.24
N ILE A 84 -10.88 13.47 4.78
CA ILE A 84 -9.68 13.10 5.53
C ILE A 84 -8.65 14.22 5.40
N HIS A 85 -8.42 14.91 6.51
CA HIS A 85 -7.43 15.98 6.57
C HIS A 85 -6.04 15.42 6.91
N PHE A 86 -5.00 16.08 6.38
CA PHE A 86 -3.63 15.73 6.72
C PHE A 86 -3.32 16.14 8.17
N PRO A 87 -2.87 15.22 9.04
CA PRO A 87 -2.57 15.56 10.43
C PRO A 87 -1.39 16.53 10.53
N GLN A 88 -1.56 17.62 11.27
CA GLN A 88 -0.54 18.68 11.40
C GLN A 88 0.80 18.15 11.91
N GLY A 89 0.79 17.27 12.93
CA GLY A 89 2.01 16.67 13.46
C GLY A 89 2.78 15.81 12.45
N ALA A 90 2.10 15.26 11.43
CA ALA A 90 2.74 14.57 10.31
C ALA A 90 3.25 15.54 9.24
N LEU A 91 2.57 16.67 9.06
CA LEU A 91 2.95 17.70 8.09
C LEU A 91 4.28 18.35 8.49
N ASP A 92 4.42 18.71 9.77
CA ASP A 92 5.63 19.31 10.33
C ASP A 92 6.86 18.40 10.15
N GLN A 93 6.64 17.09 10.28
CA GLN A 93 7.66 16.06 10.14
C GLN A 93 7.79 15.53 8.71
N ARG A 94 7.02 16.07 7.75
CA ARG A 94 6.95 15.62 6.35
C ARG A 94 6.76 14.10 6.20
N LEU A 95 5.92 13.52 7.04
CA LEU A 95 5.65 12.09 7.02
C LEU A 95 4.70 11.75 5.88
N GLU A 96 4.98 10.67 5.17
CA GLU A 96 4.12 10.15 4.11
C GLU A 96 3.76 8.70 4.38
N SER A 97 2.57 8.30 3.93
CA SER A 97 2.11 6.92 4.06
C SER A 97 1.01 6.61 3.06
N ASP A 98 1.10 5.42 2.47
CA ASP A 98 0.04 4.82 1.66
C ASP A 98 -0.59 3.68 2.48
N CYS A 99 -1.89 3.72 2.70
CA CYS A 99 -2.61 2.69 3.43
C CYS A 99 -3.99 2.41 2.83
N SER A 100 -4.52 1.23 3.13
CA SER A 100 -5.83 0.81 2.61
C SER A 100 -6.58 -0.04 3.61
N TRP A 101 -7.87 0.25 3.73
CA TRP A 101 -8.79 -0.45 4.63
C TRP A 101 -10.00 -0.95 3.88
N GLU A 102 -10.46 -2.13 4.28
CA GLU A 102 -11.77 -2.63 3.94
C GLU A 102 -12.77 -2.17 5.01
N VAL A 103 -13.76 -1.38 4.59
CA VAL A 103 -14.81 -0.81 5.43
C VAL A 103 -16.14 -1.46 5.06
N ARG A 104 -16.89 -1.93 6.05
CA ARG A 104 -18.26 -2.42 5.88
C ARG A 104 -19.27 -1.40 6.39
N ILE A 105 -20.28 -1.10 5.58
CA ILE A 105 -21.37 -0.20 5.94
C ILE A 105 -22.39 -0.92 6.82
N LYS A 106 -22.75 -0.30 7.94
CA LYS A 106 -23.79 -0.77 8.86
C LYS A 106 -25.17 -0.18 8.50
N SER A 107 -26.22 -0.66 9.16
CA SER A 107 -27.61 -0.17 9.03
C SER A 107 -27.78 1.33 9.24
N ASP A 108 -26.93 1.97 10.05
CA ASP A 108 -26.95 3.41 10.32
C ASP A 108 -26.25 4.26 9.24
N GLY A 109 -25.73 3.63 8.19
CA GLY A 109 -24.92 4.25 7.14
C GLY A 109 -23.48 4.54 7.59
N LYS A 110 -23.09 4.18 8.82
CA LYS A 110 -21.71 4.35 9.28
C LYS A 110 -20.83 3.22 8.81
N GLY A 111 -19.61 3.57 8.42
CA GLY A 111 -18.58 2.58 8.10
C GLY A 111 -17.91 2.03 9.35
N LYS A 112 -17.63 0.73 9.36
CA LYS A 112 -16.73 0.10 10.33
C LYS A 112 -15.61 -0.61 9.58
N ILE A 113 -14.38 -0.45 10.05
CA ILE A 113 -13.23 -1.20 9.52
C ILE A 113 -13.49 -2.69 9.75
N PHE A 114 -13.53 -3.45 8.67
CA PHE A 114 -13.61 -4.91 8.68
C PHE A 114 -12.21 -5.52 8.67
N LYS A 115 -11.33 -5.01 7.81
CA LYS A 115 -9.95 -5.49 7.68
C LYS A 115 -9.01 -4.38 7.25
N THR A 116 -7.80 -4.36 7.80
CA THR A 116 -6.69 -3.55 7.25
C THR A 116 -6.02 -4.36 6.15
N LEU A 117 -6.01 -3.83 4.92
CA LEU A 117 -5.34 -4.48 3.78
C LEU A 117 -3.87 -4.09 3.74
N HIS A 118 -3.60 -2.79 3.85
CA HIS A 118 -2.25 -2.23 3.97
C HIS A 118 -2.20 -1.28 5.17
N PRO A 119 -1.46 -1.60 6.24
CA PRO A 119 -1.34 -0.73 7.41
C PRO A 119 -0.57 0.55 7.06
N CYS A 120 -0.86 1.65 7.77
CA CYS A 120 -0.07 2.86 7.58
C CYS A 120 1.31 2.72 8.21
N LYS A 121 2.30 3.42 7.67
CA LYS A 121 3.66 3.47 8.24
C LYS A 121 3.69 4.13 9.63
N TYR A 122 2.77 5.06 9.88
CA TYR A 122 2.66 5.81 11.12
C TYR A 122 1.23 5.78 11.65
N SER A 123 1.07 5.56 12.96
CA SER A 123 -0.23 5.44 13.62
C SER A 123 -1.08 6.71 13.58
N ILE A 124 -0.45 7.88 13.44
CA ILE A 124 -1.15 9.17 13.34
C ILE A 124 -2.15 9.20 12.19
N PHE A 125 -1.81 8.55 11.06
CA PHE A 125 -2.70 8.45 9.90
C PHE A 125 -3.89 7.51 10.15
N GLU A 126 -3.69 6.44 10.91
CA GLU A 126 -4.78 5.53 11.29
C GLU A 126 -5.77 6.21 12.23
N VAL A 127 -5.27 7.05 13.15
CA VAL A 127 -6.12 7.82 14.06
C VAL A 127 -6.99 8.81 13.28
N GLU A 128 -6.41 9.54 12.32
CA GLU A 128 -7.16 10.47 11.48
C GLU A 128 -8.18 9.75 10.59
N PHE A 129 -7.81 8.63 9.99
CA PHE A 129 -8.75 7.81 9.22
C PHE A 129 -9.93 7.35 10.07
N ASN A 130 -9.67 6.84 11.28
CA ASN A 130 -10.72 6.41 12.21
C ASN A 130 -11.60 7.58 12.66
N ARG A 131 -11.02 8.78 12.84
CA ARG A 131 -11.78 10.00 13.16
C ARG A 131 -12.76 10.33 12.03
N ALA A 132 -12.28 10.41 10.80
CA ALA A 132 -13.11 10.69 9.63
C ALA A 132 -14.19 9.61 9.42
N LEU A 133 -13.85 8.34 9.62
CA LEU A 133 -14.79 7.24 9.47
C LEU A 133 -15.96 7.30 10.47
N ARG A 134 -15.71 7.80 11.69
CA ARG A 134 -16.75 7.92 12.73
C ARG A 134 -17.73 9.06 12.46
N THR A 135 -17.27 10.13 11.82
CA THR A 135 -18.08 11.31 11.50
C THR A 135 -18.80 11.16 10.17
N TRP A 136 -18.24 10.37 9.24
CA TRP A 136 -18.82 10.16 7.93
C TRP A 136 -20.04 9.21 7.95
N LYS A 137 -21.01 9.53 7.09
CA LYS A 137 -22.19 8.69 6.83
C LYS A 137 -22.25 8.41 5.33
N PHE A 138 -22.05 7.15 4.95
CA PHE A 138 -22.07 6.73 3.55
C PHE A 138 -23.52 6.63 3.05
N ASP A 139 -23.78 7.13 1.85
CA ASP A 139 -25.05 6.94 1.15
C ASP A 139 -25.03 5.63 0.34
N LEU A 140 -24.83 4.52 1.04
CA LEU A 140 -24.68 3.19 0.46
C LEU A 140 -25.51 2.17 1.23
N LYS A 141 -25.88 1.08 0.56
CA LYS A 141 -26.67 0.00 1.17
C LYS A 141 -25.89 -0.66 2.31
N GLU A 142 -26.60 -1.01 3.37
CA GLU A 142 -26.06 -1.82 4.46
C GLU A 142 -25.43 -3.12 3.94
N GLY A 143 -24.33 -3.53 4.56
CA GLY A 143 -23.60 -4.74 4.21
C GLY A 143 -22.63 -4.58 3.05
N THR A 144 -22.61 -3.42 2.38
CA THR A 144 -21.63 -3.11 1.33
C THR A 144 -20.23 -3.05 1.94
N SER A 145 -19.29 -3.81 1.37
CA SER A 145 -17.84 -3.70 1.64
C SER A 145 -17.20 -2.74 0.64
N LEU A 146 -16.37 -1.83 1.14
CA LEU A 146 -15.65 -0.81 0.39
C LEU A 146 -14.16 -0.96 0.66
N ILE A 147 -13.33 -0.83 -0.37
CA ILE A 147 -11.89 -0.72 -0.20
C ILE A 147 -11.53 0.75 -0.39
N ILE A 148 -10.98 1.37 0.65
CA ILE A 148 -10.64 2.79 0.65
C ILE A 148 -9.12 2.94 0.67
N PRO A 149 -8.50 3.24 -0.48
CA PRO A 149 -7.08 3.58 -0.55
C PRO A 149 -6.86 5.06 -0.20
N VAL A 150 -6.01 5.32 0.78
CA VAL A 150 -5.63 6.67 1.22
C VAL A 150 -4.12 6.81 1.08
N SER A 151 -3.70 7.92 0.47
CA SER A 151 -2.30 8.27 0.24
C SER A 151 -2.07 9.65 0.83
N PHE A 152 -1.27 9.70 1.88
CA PHE A 152 -0.82 10.94 2.52
C PHE A 152 0.53 11.32 1.91
N LYS A 153 0.51 12.31 1.00
CA LYS A 153 1.71 12.84 0.34
C LYS A 153 1.84 14.33 0.62
N VAL A 154 3.07 14.78 0.83
CA VAL A 154 3.41 16.19 0.98
C VAL A 154 3.95 16.66 -0.36
N TYR A 155 3.16 17.47 -1.06
CA TYR A 155 3.65 18.10 -2.29
C TYR A 155 4.52 19.28 -1.91
N ASP A 156 5.82 19.19 -2.21
CA ASP A 156 6.67 20.36 -2.26
C ASP A 156 6.13 21.25 -3.38
N ARG A 157 5.40 22.31 -3.02
CA ARG A 157 5.11 23.37 -3.99
C ARG A 157 6.43 24.09 -4.22
N GLU A 158 7.02 23.89 -5.39
CA GLU A 158 8.07 24.79 -5.89
C GLU A 158 7.48 26.21 -5.88
N PHE A 159 8.08 27.09 -5.08
CA PHE A 159 7.75 28.52 -4.98
C PHE A 159 8.66 29.33 -5.91
#